data_AF-A0A1J5KLW4-F1
#
_entry.id   AF-A0A1J5KLW4-F1
#
_cell.length_a   1.000
_cell.length_b   1.000
_cell.length_c   1.000
_cell.angle_alpha   90.00
_cell.angle_beta   90.00
_cell.angle_gamma   90.00
#
_symmetry.space_group_name_H-M   'P 1'
#
loop_
_entity.id
_entity.type
_entity.pdbx_description
1 polymer ?
#
loop_
_entity_poly.entity_id
_entity_poly.type
_entity_poly.pdbx_seq_one_letter_code
_entity_poly.pdbx_strand_id
1 'polypeptide(L)'
;MNYIKYLVIFFCVNQAVLSGPAQGSKYWLGESDFEEYSGPLDPKLDVEFRKGGVQFSDKRYQSRYPMENISSSVFDLTTYYEDFIRPSFQCSQLDFIESAEYIHYLHRLTAISLNYEFARKLHIALYQLGEMEDTCSIDYDNLFKKCRPKSNDMLLFQNRVQDLFPDIIDWGRFPLLRRNGNLYNLKKYHGDSMSIVDRHFRDDNLEVSLQRSCEYIKKEIISLCSEEDSYFGISQIGDIHDFILSSSAFKVANTTGSGPACMNQFIVLNKLKESIKPVTMKILKLNSDEEKGRVFWYGSLREFDELGVTIIEEEVEVEVEAPVVAKAVVKKKGPAIVAPPVKKIIKKKVVRRVVPKKVKKKKRISALEKAITEHLKTKTLTEVHMTHLKGDFKYSKKILKMLNGPLRPYQTRKALTDMKKVDKLGSKEKPLSFLFLKFLIDHKLHQGLYNIKGIIGDELYVVNDIEKRKGAIKIRLDNNKETKFKWQIWIKEVIR
;
A
#
# COMPACT_ATOMS: atom_id res chain seq x y z
N MET A 1 4.76 -54.23 -29.20
CA MET A 1 4.68 -53.24 -30.31
C MET A 1 3.25 -53.15 -30.85
N ASN A 2 2.33 -52.45 -30.17
CA ASN A 2 0.97 -52.19 -30.69
C ASN A 2 0.31 -50.90 -30.14
N TYR A 3 1.09 -49.95 -29.61
CA TYR A 3 0.55 -48.68 -29.05
C TYR A 3 0.78 -47.44 -29.93
N ILE A 4 1.45 -47.58 -31.08
CA ILE A 4 1.78 -46.43 -31.96
C ILE A 4 0.64 -46.11 -32.96
N LYS A 5 -0.33 -47.00 -33.15
CA LYS A 5 -1.41 -46.79 -34.14
C LYS A 5 -2.55 -45.86 -33.68
N TYR A 6 -2.73 -45.65 -32.37
CA TYR A 6 -3.82 -44.80 -31.87
C TYR A 6 -3.43 -43.33 -31.66
N LEU A 7 -2.13 -43.01 -31.65
CA LEU A 7 -1.68 -41.62 -31.43
C LEU A 7 -1.69 -40.76 -32.71
N VAL A 8 -1.68 -41.39 -33.89
CA VAL A 8 -1.62 -40.67 -35.18
C VAL A 8 -3.02 -40.24 -35.67
N ILE A 9 -4.09 -40.93 -35.24
CA ILE A 9 -5.45 -40.62 -35.71
C ILE A 9 -6.02 -39.37 -35.00
N PHE A 10 -5.54 -39.01 -33.81
CA PHE A 10 -6.02 -37.83 -33.08
C PHE A 10 -5.45 -36.49 -33.59
N PHE A 11 -4.35 -36.52 -34.36
CA PHE A 11 -3.69 -35.30 -34.86
C PHE A 11 -4.19 -34.82 -36.23
N CYS A 12 -4.89 -35.67 -36.99
CA CYS A 12 -5.35 -35.30 -38.34
C CYS A 12 -6.76 -34.68 -38.40
N VAL A 13 -7.57 -34.77 -37.34
CA VAL A 13 -8.95 -34.24 -37.35
C VAL A 13 -9.01 -32.75 -36.96
N ASN A 14 -7.98 -32.20 -36.31
CA ASN A 14 -7.97 -30.81 -35.84
C ASN A 14 -7.35 -29.79 -36.81
N GLN A 15 -6.84 -30.19 -37.98
CA GLN A 15 -6.27 -29.24 -38.96
C GLN A 15 -7.15 -28.98 -40.20
N ALA A 16 -8.33 -29.58 -40.31
CA ALA A 16 -9.19 -29.43 -41.49
C ALA A 16 -10.28 -28.33 -41.37
N VAL A 17 -10.35 -27.55 -40.28
CA VAL A 17 -11.46 -26.60 -40.04
C VAL A 17 -11.04 -25.12 -40.11
N LEU A 18 -9.80 -24.79 -40.49
CA LEU A 18 -9.33 -23.40 -40.56
C LEU A 18 -8.75 -23.03 -41.93
N SER A 19 -9.62 -22.93 -42.95
CA SER A 19 -9.34 -22.10 -44.13
C SER A 19 -10.59 -21.91 -45.00
N GLY A 20 -11.46 -20.98 -44.58
CA GLY A 20 -12.42 -20.32 -45.47
C GLY A 20 -12.01 -18.86 -45.64
N PRO A 21 -11.89 -18.32 -46.87
CA PRO A 21 -11.56 -16.92 -47.06
C PRO A 21 -12.71 -16.04 -46.58
N ALA A 22 -12.38 -14.99 -45.84
CA ALA A 22 -13.29 -13.90 -45.52
C ALA A 22 -13.69 -13.18 -46.82
N GLN A 23 -14.83 -13.53 -47.40
CA GLN A 23 -15.52 -12.70 -48.37
C GLN A 23 -16.60 -11.90 -47.65
N GLY A 24 -16.49 -10.57 -47.77
CA GLY A 24 -17.36 -9.60 -47.11
C GLY A 24 -18.84 -9.88 -47.38
N SER A 25 -19.61 -10.01 -46.30
CA SER A 25 -21.05 -10.09 -46.35
C SER A 25 -21.61 -8.74 -46.82
N LYS A 26 -21.99 -8.68 -48.11
CA LYS A 26 -23.05 -7.77 -48.56
C LYS A 26 -24.32 -8.20 -47.84
N TYR A 27 -24.86 -7.33 -46.99
CA TYR A 27 -26.16 -7.54 -46.37
C TYR A 27 -27.22 -7.63 -47.47
N TRP A 28 -27.81 -8.81 -47.65
CA TRP A 28 -29.01 -8.99 -48.46
C TRP A 28 -30.21 -8.64 -47.58
N LEU A 29 -30.90 -7.56 -47.94
CA LEU A 29 -32.18 -7.17 -47.35
C LEU A 29 -33.28 -7.66 -48.32
N GLY A 30 -33.67 -8.92 -48.17
CA GLY A 30 -34.77 -9.56 -48.90
C GLY A 30 -35.07 -10.93 -48.28
N GLU A 31 -36.33 -11.35 -48.32
CA GLU A 31 -36.75 -12.69 -47.86
C GLU A 31 -36.11 -13.75 -48.77
N SER A 32 -35.26 -14.60 -48.21
CA SER A 32 -34.70 -15.77 -48.89
C SER A 32 -35.75 -16.89 -48.92
N ASP A 33 -35.76 -17.64 -50.02
CA ASP A 33 -36.60 -18.82 -50.19
C ASP A 33 -36.30 -19.86 -49.10
N PHE A 34 -37.34 -20.45 -48.50
CA PHE A 34 -37.21 -21.34 -47.33
C PHE A 34 -36.40 -22.61 -47.64
N GLU A 35 -36.31 -23.01 -48.90
CA GLU A 35 -35.54 -24.19 -49.32
C GLU A 35 -34.01 -23.99 -49.25
N GLU A 36 -33.51 -22.75 -49.16
CA GLU A 36 -32.08 -22.43 -49.06
C GLU A 36 -31.66 -21.88 -47.68
N TYR A 37 -32.55 -21.90 -46.68
CA TYR A 37 -32.24 -21.38 -45.35
C TYR A 37 -31.22 -22.26 -44.61
N SER A 38 -30.02 -21.71 -44.38
CA SER A 38 -28.93 -22.34 -43.61
C SER A 38 -28.66 -21.61 -42.28
N GLY A 39 -29.70 -21.04 -41.67
CA GLY A 39 -29.62 -20.41 -40.36
C GLY A 39 -29.88 -21.40 -39.20
N PRO A 40 -29.84 -20.91 -37.95
CA PRO A 40 -30.13 -21.74 -36.78
C PRO A 40 -31.59 -22.24 -36.82
N LEU A 41 -31.79 -23.49 -36.43
CA LEU A 41 -33.09 -24.14 -36.23
C LEU A 41 -33.87 -23.44 -35.09
N ASP A 42 -33.18 -22.92 -34.08
CA ASP A 42 -33.75 -22.10 -33.01
C ASP A 42 -33.18 -20.66 -33.06
N PRO A 43 -34.01 -19.63 -33.31
CA PRO A 43 -33.55 -18.24 -33.37
C PRO A 43 -33.14 -17.67 -32.00
N LYS A 44 -33.31 -18.42 -30.91
CA LYS A 44 -32.97 -17.98 -29.56
C LYS A 44 -31.48 -17.66 -29.45
N LEU A 45 -31.21 -16.47 -28.92
CA LEU A 45 -29.85 -16.01 -28.64
C LEU A 45 -29.51 -16.26 -27.18
N ASP A 46 -28.31 -16.79 -26.96
CA ASP A 46 -27.71 -16.92 -25.65
C ASP A 46 -26.69 -15.81 -25.45
N VAL A 47 -26.93 -15.00 -24.42
CA VAL A 47 -26.13 -13.81 -24.13
C VAL A 47 -25.27 -14.11 -22.91
N GLU A 48 -23.96 -14.25 -23.14
CA GLU A 48 -23.01 -14.48 -22.05
C GLU A 48 -22.63 -13.12 -21.43
N PHE A 49 -23.49 -12.64 -20.52
CA PHE A 49 -23.41 -11.29 -19.92
C PHE A 49 -22.05 -10.94 -19.30
N ARG A 50 -21.22 -11.93 -18.93
CA ARG A 50 -19.89 -11.72 -18.37
C ARG A 50 -18.79 -11.49 -19.39
N LYS A 51 -18.93 -12.03 -20.61
CA LYS A 51 -17.91 -11.96 -21.67
C LYS A 51 -18.35 -11.11 -22.87
N GLY A 52 -19.61 -10.68 -22.90
CA GLY A 52 -20.17 -9.89 -24.00
C GLY A 52 -20.38 -10.70 -25.29
N GLY A 53 -20.26 -12.03 -25.24
CA GLY A 53 -20.48 -12.90 -26.38
C GLY A 53 -21.96 -13.15 -26.61
N VAL A 54 -22.41 -13.00 -27.86
CA VAL A 54 -23.76 -13.35 -28.31
C VAL A 54 -23.64 -14.51 -29.30
N GLN A 55 -24.28 -15.63 -29.01
CA GLN A 55 -24.31 -16.79 -29.90
C GLN A 55 -25.70 -17.39 -29.97
N PHE A 56 -26.05 -17.99 -31.09
CA PHE A 56 -27.31 -18.74 -31.21
C PHE A 56 -27.30 -19.96 -30.29
N SER A 57 -28.46 -20.27 -29.71
CA SER A 57 -28.68 -21.42 -28.83
C SER A 57 -28.22 -22.71 -29.49
N ASP A 58 -28.42 -22.86 -30.79
CA ASP A 58 -27.97 -24.02 -31.57
C ASP A 58 -26.46 -24.17 -31.64
N LYS A 59 -25.71 -23.07 -31.77
CA LYS A 59 -24.24 -23.13 -31.74
C LYS A 59 -23.74 -23.50 -30.35
N ARG A 60 -24.41 -23.01 -29.30
CA ARG A 60 -24.14 -23.40 -27.92
C ARG A 60 -24.48 -24.88 -27.69
N TYR A 61 -25.62 -25.33 -28.22
CA TYR A 61 -26.06 -26.71 -28.14
C TYR A 61 -25.09 -27.62 -28.89
N GLN A 62 -24.76 -27.36 -30.15
CA GLN A 62 -23.81 -28.18 -30.91
C GLN A 62 -22.41 -28.24 -30.29
N SER A 63 -21.92 -27.13 -29.72
CA SER A 63 -20.62 -27.12 -29.02
C SER A 63 -20.64 -27.88 -27.70
N ARG A 64 -21.81 -27.98 -27.06
CA ARG A 64 -21.99 -28.69 -25.77
C ARG A 64 -22.58 -30.08 -25.90
N TYR A 65 -23.28 -30.40 -26.98
CA TYR A 65 -24.02 -31.64 -27.19
C TYR A 65 -23.14 -32.89 -27.13
N PRO A 66 -21.93 -32.90 -27.74
CA PRO A 66 -21.00 -33.99 -27.53
C PRO A 66 -20.63 -34.10 -26.05
N MET A 67 -20.42 -32.97 -25.37
CA MET A 67 -19.97 -32.95 -23.98
C MET A 67 -21.09 -33.38 -23.01
N GLU A 68 -22.29 -32.80 -23.11
CA GLU A 68 -23.45 -33.06 -22.24
C GLU A 68 -23.97 -34.50 -22.33
N ASN A 69 -23.69 -35.22 -23.43
CA ASN A 69 -24.09 -36.61 -23.63
C ASN A 69 -22.95 -37.63 -23.42
N ILE A 70 -21.74 -37.18 -23.11
CA ILE A 70 -20.67 -38.07 -22.69
C ILE A 70 -20.75 -38.24 -21.16
N SER A 71 -20.58 -39.50 -20.71
CA SER A 71 -20.52 -39.89 -19.29
C SER A 71 -19.78 -38.87 -18.40
N SER A 72 -20.32 -38.60 -17.20
CA SER A 72 -19.73 -37.67 -16.21
C SER A 72 -18.25 -37.95 -15.92
N SER A 73 -17.79 -39.19 -16.08
CA SER A 73 -16.39 -39.59 -15.93
C SER A 73 -15.42 -39.06 -17.00
N VAL A 74 -15.89 -38.60 -18.16
CA VAL A 74 -15.03 -37.88 -19.13
C VAL A 74 -14.89 -36.41 -18.77
N PHE A 75 -15.90 -35.81 -18.12
CA PHE A 75 -15.75 -34.49 -17.51
C PHE A 75 -14.71 -34.52 -16.40
N ASP A 76 -14.69 -35.59 -15.59
CA ASP A 76 -13.63 -35.79 -14.61
C ASP A 76 -12.25 -35.85 -15.29
N LEU A 77 -12.14 -36.44 -16.48
CA LEU A 77 -10.88 -36.48 -17.26
C LEU A 77 -10.50 -35.12 -17.84
N THR A 78 -11.44 -34.33 -18.36
CA THR A 78 -11.14 -32.98 -18.89
C THR A 78 -10.75 -32.04 -17.76
N THR A 79 -11.50 -32.04 -16.65
CA THR A 79 -11.14 -31.28 -15.45
C THR A 79 -9.82 -31.76 -14.87
N TYR A 80 -9.58 -33.08 -14.81
CA TYR A 80 -8.30 -33.62 -14.38
C TYR A 80 -7.15 -33.20 -15.29
N TYR A 81 -7.36 -33.22 -16.61
CA TYR A 81 -6.36 -32.79 -17.57
C TYR A 81 -6.04 -31.29 -17.42
N GLU A 82 -7.06 -30.45 -17.35
CA GLU A 82 -6.92 -29.00 -17.27
C GLU A 82 -6.38 -28.52 -15.92
N ASP A 83 -6.78 -29.15 -14.82
CA ASP A 83 -6.40 -28.73 -13.46
C ASP A 83 -5.09 -29.38 -12.98
N PHE A 84 -4.76 -30.60 -13.43
CA PHE A 84 -3.61 -31.35 -12.92
C PHE A 84 -2.55 -31.65 -13.97
N ILE A 85 -2.93 -32.11 -15.17
CA ILE A 85 -1.94 -32.53 -16.19
C ILE A 85 -1.33 -31.33 -16.91
N ARG A 86 -2.15 -30.42 -17.46
CA ARG A 86 -1.72 -29.28 -18.27
C ARG A 86 -0.84 -28.30 -17.48
N PRO A 87 -1.17 -27.90 -16.22
CA PRO A 87 -0.31 -27.02 -15.45
C PRO A 87 1.03 -27.67 -15.11
N SER A 88 1.06 -28.99 -14.86
CA SER A 88 2.29 -29.73 -14.58
C SER A 88 3.26 -29.81 -15.76
N PHE A 89 2.79 -29.66 -17.00
CA PHE A 89 3.67 -29.52 -18.16
C PHE A 89 4.25 -28.12 -18.32
N GLN A 90 3.57 -27.11 -17.78
CA GLN A 90 3.97 -25.70 -17.89
C GLN A 90 4.80 -25.24 -16.69
N CYS A 91 4.61 -25.87 -15.52
CA CYS A 91 5.40 -25.65 -14.31
C CYS A 91 6.11 -26.96 -13.94
N SER A 92 7.44 -26.98 -14.08
CA SER A 92 8.23 -28.13 -13.66
C SER A 92 8.13 -28.32 -12.14
N GLN A 93 8.34 -29.54 -11.63
CA GLN A 93 8.32 -29.76 -10.18
C GLN A 93 9.40 -28.94 -9.45
N LEU A 94 10.53 -28.67 -10.10
CA LEU A 94 11.59 -27.83 -9.54
C LEU A 94 11.13 -26.37 -9.48
N ASP A 95 10.62 -25.82 -10.57
CA ASP A 95 10.07 -24.46 -10.65
C ASP A 95 8.96 -24.25 -9.62
N PHE A 96 8.11 -25.26 -9.44
CA PHE A 96 7.02 -25.24 -8.47
C PHE A 96 7.55 -25.15 -7.04
N ILE A 97 8.51 -26.00 -6.66
CA ILE A 97 9.09 -26.02 -5.32
C ILE A 97 9.77 -24.69 -4.99
N GLU A 98 10.52 -24.12 -5.94
CA GLU A 98 11.19 -22.84 -5.79
C GLU A 98 10.20 -21.67 -5.65
N SER A 99 9.09 -21.71 -6.39
CA SER A 99 8.12 -20.61 -6.43
C SER A 99 7.03 -20.71 -5.36
N ALA A 100 6.71 -21.91 -4.87
CA ALA A 100 5.55 -22.15 -4.01
C ALA A 100 5.58 -21.37 -2.69
N GLU A 101 6.75 -21.28 -2.04
CA GLU A 101 6.89 -20.55 -0.78
C GLU A 101 6.63 -19.06 -0.97
N TYR A 102 7.22 -18.48 -2.02
CA TYR A 102 7.05 -17.07 -2.31
C TYR A 102 5.64 -16.74 -2.85
N ILE A 103 5.04 -17.62 -3.64
CA ILE A 103 3.63 -17.52 -4.03
C ILE A 103 2.74 -17.49 -2.79
N HIS A 104 2.98 -18.36 -1.81
CA HIS A 104 2.22 -18.37 -0.56
C HIS A 104 2.40 -17.06 0.21
N TYR A 105 3.63 -16.56 0.29
CA TYR A 105 3.94 -15.26 0.89
C TYR A 105 3.14 -14.11 0.23
N LEU A 106 3.04 -14.07 -1.10
CA LEU A 106 2.25 -13.06 -1.81
C LEU A 106 0.75 -13.13 -1.48
N HIS A 107 0.19 -14.33 -1.30
CA HIS A 107 -1.19 -14.50 -0.84
C HIS A 107 -1.36 -13.94 0.59
N ARG A 108 -0.47 -14.31 1.53
CA ARG A 108 -0.50 -13.78 2.90
C ARG A 108 -0.42 -12.26 2.93
N LEU A 109 0.54 -11.70 2.19
CA LEU A 109 0.76 -10.27 2.11
C LEU A 109 -0.48 -9.53 1.57
N THR A 110 -1.15 -10.12 0.57
CA THR A 110 -2.40 -9.58 0.04
C THR A 110 -3.51 -9.66 1.08
N ALA A 111 -3.69 -10.80 1.75
CA ALA A 111 -4.68 -10.95 2.81
C ALA A 111 -4.45 -9.97 3.98
N ILE A 112 -3.20 -9.77 4.39
CA ILE A 112 -2.83 -8.78 5.42
C ILE A 112 -3.27 -7.39 4.96
N SER A 113 -2.96 -7.01 3.71
CA SER A 113 -3.31 -5.68 3.23
C SER A 113 -4.82 -5.46 3.09
N LEU A 114 -5.59 -6.47 2.70
CA LEU A 114 -7.04 -6.36 2.57
C LEU A 114 -7.72 -6.29 3.94
N ASN A 115 -7.26 -7.10 4.90
CA ASN A 115 -7.71 -7.01 6.28
C ASN A 115 -7.33 -5.67 6.91
N TYR A 116 -6.17 -5.12 6.57
CA TYR A 116 -5.74 -3.81 7.03
C TYR A 116 -6.68 -2.69 6.57
N GLU A 117 -7.09 -2.66 5.30
CA GLU A 117 -8.04 -1.64 4.81
C GLU A 117 -9.39 -1.75 5.53
N PHE A 118 -9.85 -2.95 5.83
CA PHE A 118 -11.05 -3.13 6.63
C PHE A 118 -10.86 -2.61 8.07
N ALA A 119 -9.76 -2.93 8.73
CA ALA A 119 -9.44 -2.40 10.07
C ALA A 119 -9.38 -0.87 10.07
N ARG A 120 -8.81 -0.27 9.03
CA ARG A 120 -8.75 1.19 8.84
C ARG A 120 -10.15 1.80 8.70
N LYS A 121 -11.07 1.18 7.95
CA LYS A 121 -12.48 1.62 7.88
C LYS A 121 -13.17 1.55 9.26
N LEU A 122 -12.92 0.49 10.04
CA LEU A 122 -13.45 0.39 11.41
C LEU A 122 -12.89 1.49 12.32
N HIS A 123 -11.59 1.75 12.25
CA HIS A 123 -10.92 2.81 13.01
C HIS A 123 -11.54 4.19 12.71
N ILE A 124 -11.78 4.50 11.43
CA ILE A 124 -12.45 5.74 11.01
C ILE A 124 -13.92 5.75 11.46
N ALA A 125 -14.63 4.63 11.40
CA ALA A 125 -16.02 4.54 11.86
C ALA A 125 -16.16 4.83 13.36
N LEU A 126 -15.24 4.29 14.18
CA LEU A 126 -15.19 4.54 15.63
C LEU A 126 -14.87 6.00 15.95
N TYR A 127 -13.97 6.62 15.19
CA TYR A 127 -13.75 8.06 15.25
C TYR A 127 -15.06 8.83 15.00
N GLN A 128 -15.80 8.46 13.96
CA GLN A 128 -17.05 9.15 13.59
C GLN A 128 -18.15 9.03 14.66
N LEU A 129 -18.15 7.98 15.49
CA LEU A 129 -19.17 7.77 16.53
C LEU A 129 -18.93 8.57 17.81
N GLY A 130 -17.76 9.18 17.99
CA GLY A 130 -17.49 9.95 19.19
C GLY A 130 -16.02 10.00 19.58
N GLU A 131 -15.11 9.97 18.61
CA GLU A 131 -13.67 10.04 18.89
C GLU A 131 -13.15 8.80 19.66
N MET A 132 -13.71 7.62 19.37
CA MET A 132 -13.41 6.36 20.07
C MET A 132 -12.40 5.50 19.32
N GLU A 133 -11.60 6.08 18.42
CA GLU A 133 -10.68 5.34 17.54
C GLU A 133 -9.57 4.58 18.29
N ASP A 134 -9.23 5.01 19.50
CA ASP A 134 -8.25 4.34 20.37
C ASP A 134 -8.65 2.89 20.68
N THR A 135 -9.96 2.61 20.75
CA THR A 135 -10.48 1.24 20.95
C THR A 135 -10.07 0.29 19.81
N CYS A 136 -9.88 0.83 18.61
CA CYS A 136 -9.38 0.12 17.45
C CYS A 136 -8.09 0.76 16.92
N SER A 137 -7.06 0.90 17.75
CA SER A 137 -5.76 1.39 17.26
C SER A 137 -5.17 0.47 16.19
N ILE A 138 -4.77 1.05 15.06
CA ILE A 138 -4.14 0.38 13.91
C ILE A 138 -2.65 0.74 13.77
N ASP A 139 -2.02 1.21 14.84
CA ASP A 139 -0.60 1.52 14.85
C ASP A 139 0.29 0.26 14.77
N TYR A 140 1.55 0.47 14.36
CA TYR A 140 2.53 -0.60 14.22
C TYR A 140 2.68 -1.42 15.51
N ASP A 141 2.74 -0.75 16.66
CA ASP A 141 2.95 -1.39 17.96
C ASP A 141 1.79 -2.33 18.34
N ASN A 142 0.53 -2.01 17.99
CA ASN A 142 -0.60 -2.89 18.31
C ASN A 142 -0.88 -3.98 17.28
N LEU A 143 -0.50 -3.78 16.02
CA LEU A 143 -0.70 -4.75 14.93
C LEU A 143 0.54 -5.60 14.67
N PHE A 144 1.59 -4.98 14.13
CA PHE A 144 2.69 -5.70 13.50
C PHE A 144 3.81 -6.08 14.47
N LYS A 145 4.02 -5.34 15.55
CA LYS A 145 5.03 -5.70 16.57
C LYS A 145 4.73 -7.00 17.31
N LYS A 146 3.46 -7.42 17.32
CA LYS A 146 3.02 -8.69 17.94
C LYS A 146 3.24 -9.91 17.04
N CYS A 147 3.54 -9.68 15.77
CA CYS A 147 3.83 -10.75 14.81
C CYS A 147 5.10 -11.52 15.19
N ARG A 148 5.10 -12.82 14.93
CA ARG A 148 6.27 -13.70 15.06
C ARG A 148 6.56 -14.38 13.72
N PRO A 149 7.08 -13.63 12.73
CA PRO A 149 7.39 -14.19 11.41
C PRO A 149 8.46 -15.29 11.50
N LYS A 150 8.36 -16.30 10.63
CA LYS A 150 9.30 -17.42 10.54
C LYS A 150 10.18 -17.30 9.30
N SER A 151 9.62 -16.83 8.19
CA SER A 151 10.34 -16.60 6.93
C SER A 151 11.10 -15.27 6.93
N ASN A 152 12.19 -15.23 6.14
CA ASN A 152 12.96 -14.01 5.93
C ASN A 152 12.12 -12.91 5.26
N ASP A 153 11.27 -13.28 4.30
CA ASP A 153 10.41 -12.33 3.58
C ASP A 153 9.43 -11.62 4.54
N MET A 154 8.82 -12.36 5.47
CA MET A 154 7.89 -11.76 6.44
C MET A 154 8.62 -10.95 7.53
N LEU A 155 9.84 -11.32 7.90
CA LEU A 155 10.71 -10.50 8.77
C LEU A 155 11.06 -9.16 8.11
N LEU A 156 11.47 -9.19 6.84
CA LEU A 156 11.76 -7.98 6.07
C LEU A 156 10.53 -7.09 5.94
N PHE A 157 9.36 -7.68 5.67
CA PHE A 157 8.08 -6.98 5.69
C PHE A 157 7.84 -6.27 7.02
N GLN A 158 7.94 -6.98 8.16
CA GLN A 158 7.70 -6.41 9.48
C GLN A 158 8.62 -5.19 9.75
N ASN A 159 9.92 -5.32 9.43
CA ASN A 159 10.89 -4.24 9.59
C ASN A 159 10.58 -3.05 8.68
N ARG A 160 10.20 -3.28 7.42
CA ARG A 160 9.83 -2.20 6.49
C ARG A 160 8.56 -1.48 6.91
N VAL A 161 7.58 -2.20 7.41
CA VAL A 161 6.36 -1.57 7.94
C VAL A 161 6.70 -0.72 9.16
N GLN A 162 7.55 -1.18 10.08
CA GLN A 162 8.00 -0.31 11.18
C GLN A 162 8.57 1.03 10.71
N ASP A 163 9.29 0.97 9.60
CA ASP A 163 10.10 2.05 9.08
C ASP A 163 9.36 3.00 8.15
N LEU A 164 8.44 2.48 7.33
CA LEU A 164 7.85 3.17 6.20
C LEU A 164 6.36 3.44 6.38
N PHE A 165 5.80 3.17 7.56
CA PHE A 165 4.37 3.23 7.80
C PHE A 165 3.95 4.46 8.60
N PRO A 166 3.62 5.57 7.91
CA PRO A 166 2.67 6.53 8.42
C PRO A 166 1.29 6.20 7.82
N ASP A 167 0.37 5.60 8.59
CA ASP A 167 -1.03 5.57 8.15
C ASP A 167 -1.62 6.98 8.23
N ILE A 168 -1.54 7.69 7.11
CA ILE A 168 -2.02 9.06 7.02
C ILE A 168 -3.50 9.01 6.67
N ILE A 169 -4.32 9.34 7.66
CA ILE A 169 -5.77 9.46 7.51
C ILE A 169 -6.13 10.93 7.30
N ASP A 170 -6.93 11.22 6.28
CA ASP A 170 -7.58 12.53 6.12
C ASP A 170 -8.83 12.57 6.99
N TRP A 171 -8.65 12.90 8.27
CA TRP A 171 -9.74 13.02 9.25
C TRP A 171 -10.78 14.07 8.85
N GLY A 172 -10.37 15.05 8.05
CA GLY A 172 -11.28 16.08 7.54
C GLY A 172 -12.37 15.50 6.63
N ARG A 173 -12.07 14.41 5.90
CA ARG A 173 -13.00 13.76 4.97
C ARG A 173 -14.19 13.10 5.67
N PHE A 174 -14.02 12.70 6.93
CA PHE A 174 -15.00 11.91 7.67
C PHE A 174 -15.62 12.75 8.80
N PRO A 175 -16.86 13.26 8.65
CA PRO A 175 -17.46 14.08 9.69
C PRO A 175 -17.82 13.23 10.91
N LEU A 176 -17.72 13.83 12.11
CA LEU A 176 -18.30 13.26 13.32
C LEU A 176 -19.82 13.17 13.17
N LEU A 177 -20.38 12.03 13.52
CA LEU A 177 -21.81 11.82 13.60
C LEU A 177 -22.35 12.40 14.91
N ARG A 178 -23.62 12.78 14.93
CA ARG A 178 -24.29 13.19 16.18
C ARG A 178 -24.28 12.01 17.17
N ARG A 179 -24.39 12.27 18.48
CA ARG A 179 -24.35 11.28 19.58
C ARG A 179 -25.25 10.03 19.43
N ASN A 180 -26.19 10.04 18.49
CA ASN A 180 -27.02 8.88 18.12
C ASN A 180 -26.68 8.37 16.70
N GLY A 181 -25.39 8.36 16.36
CA GLY A 181 -24.90 7.89 15.07
C GLY A 181 -25.34 6.44 14.86
N ASN A 182 -26.31 6.22 13.99
CA ASN A 182 -26.79 4.89 13.67
C ASN A 182 -25.93 4.25 12.58
N LEU A 183 -26.04 2.94 12.47
CA LEU A 183 -25.37 2.15 11.44
C LEU A 183 -25.67 2.64 10.01
N TYR A 184 -26.87 3.18 9.78
CA TYR A 184 -27.26 3.72 8.47
C TYR A 184 -26.34 4.88 8.04
N ASN A 185 -26.02 5.80 8.96
CA ASN A 185 -25.11 6.89 8.67
C ASN A 185 -23.69 6.39 8.37
N LEU A 186 -23.20 5.38 9.10
CA LEU A 186 -21.89 4.78 8.82
C LEU A 186 -21.86 4.04 7.48
N LYS A 187 -22.94 3.32 7.13
CA LYS A 187 -23.10 2.65 5.82
C LYS A 187 -22.94 3.64 4.66
N LYS A 188 -23.35 4.91 4.82
CA LYS A 188 -23.14 5.95 3.80
C LYS A 188 -21.67 6.26 3.53
N TYR A 189 -20.80 6.17 4.53
CA TYR A 189 -19.37 6.51 4.41
C TYR A 189 -18.48 5.30 4.16
N HIS A 190 -18.83 4.15 4.73
CA HIS A 190 -18.01 2.93 4.74
C HIS A 190 -18.63 1.77 3.97
N GLY A 191 -19.80 1.99 3.35
CA GLY A 191 -20.47 1.03 2.49
C GLY A 191 -20.71 -0.32 3.15
N ASP A 192 -20.43 -1.37 2.38
CA ASP A 192 -20.66 -2.75 2.78
C ASP A 192 -19.78 -3.24 3.92
N SER A 193 -18.72 -2.50 4.30
CA SER A 193 -17.92 -2.86 5.48
C SER A 193 -18.78 -2.82 6.74
N MET A 194 -19.71 -1.87 6.83
CA MET A 194 -20.66 -1.79 7.94
C MET A 194 -21.75 -2.84 7.84
N SER A 195 -22.12 -3.28 6.63
CA SER A 195 -23.03 -4.41 6.44
C SER A 195 -22.43 -5.73 6.95
N ILE A 196 -21.10 -5.91 6.84
CA ILE A 196 -20.40 -7.07 7.42
C ILE A 196 -20.42 -7.00 8.95
N VAL A 197 -20.10 -5.84 9.53
CA VAL A 197 -20.15 -5.62 10.99
C VAL A 197 -21.54 -5.96 11.54
N ASP A 198 -22.58 -5.39 10.94
CA ASP A 198 -23.98 -5.58 11.33
C ASP A 198 -24.50 -7.01 11.19
N ARG A 199 -23.95 -7.79 10.25
CA ARG A 199 -24.41 -9.17 10.03
C ARG A 199 -23.68 -10.20 10.89
N HIS A 200 -22.38 -10.00 11.13
CA HIS A 200 -21.52 -11.03 11.73
C HIS A 200 -20.99 -10.69 13.11
N PHE A 201 -21.01 -9.41 13.49
CA PHE A 201 -20.47 -8.92 14.75
C PHE A 201 -21.50 -8.12 15.56
N ARG A 202 -22.79 -8.26 15.22
CA ARG A 202 -23.88 -7.51 15.84
C ARG A 202 -23.93 -7.73 17.34
N ASP A 203 -24.07 -6.63 18.04
CA ASP A 203 -24.36 -6.55 19.46
C ASP A 203 -25.41 -5.45 19.70
N ASP A 204 -25.86 -5.29 20.95
CA ASP A 204 -26.84 -4.28 21.33
C ASP A 204 -26.30 -2.86 21.12
N ASN A 205 -24.97 -2.70 21.26
CA ASN A 205 -24.26 -1.46 20.99
C ASN A 205 -23.42 -1.58 19.71
N LEU A 206 -23.57 -0.59 18.82
CA LEU A 206 -22.80 -0.46 17.59
C LEU A 206 -21.30 -0.30 17.84
N GLU A 207 -20.92 0.40 18.91
CA GLU A 207 -19.52 0.53 19.34
C GLU A 207 -18.91 -0.84 19.66
N VAL A 208 -19.62 -1.65 20.45
CA VAL A 208 -19.20 -3.02 20.81
C VAL A 208 -19.09 -3.89 19.55
N SER A 209 -20.02 -3.72 18.60
CA SER A 209 -19.98 -4.43 17.32
C SER A 209 -18.71 -4.09 16.51
N LEU A 210 -18.38 -2.80 16.44
CA LEU A 210 -17.16 -2.32 15.76
C LEU A 210 -15.89 -2.78 16.47
N GLN A 211 -15.86 -2.72 17.81
CA GLN A 211 -14.72 -3.19 18.61
C GLN A 211 -14.49 -4.69 18.41
N ARG A 212 -15.53 -5.52 18.50
CA ARG A 212 -15.42 -6.97 18.24
C ARG A 212 -14.93 -7.27 16.84
N SER A 213 -15.46 -6.55 15.84
CA SER A 213 -15.00 -6.71 14.46
C SER A 213 -13.53 -6.30 14.31
N CYS A 214 -13.09 -5.26 15.02
CA CYS A 214 -11.70 -4.81 15.02
C CYS A 214 -10.77 -5.84 15.67
N GLU A 215 -11.12 -6.36 16.85
CA GLU A 215 -10.34 -7.39 17.54
C GLU A 215 -10.23 -8.68 16.72
N TYR A 216 -11.31 -9.08 16.05
CA TYR A 216 -11.29 -10.21 15.13
C TYR A 216 -10.25 -10.00 14.02
N ILE A 217 -10.27 -8.84 13.37
CA ILE A 217 -9.38 -8.54 12.24
C ILE A 217 -7.93 -8.37 12.67
N LYS A 218 -7.70 -7.75 13.84
CA LYS A 218 -6.36 -7.70 14.46
C LYS A 218 -5.78 -9.09 14.63
N LYS A 219 -6.58 -10.04 15.15
CA LYS A 219 -6.14 -11.45 15.32
C LYS A 219 -5.84 -12.11 13.98
N GLU A 220 -6.67 -11.90 12.96
CA GLU A 220 -6.41 -12.46 11.62
C GLU A 220 -5.13 -11.88 11.00
N ILE A 221 -4.89 -10.57 11.11
CA ILE A 221 -3.63 -9.93 10.65
C ILE A 221 -2.43 -10.52 11.41
N ILE A 222 -2.52 -10.65 12.73
CA ILE A 222 -1.45 -11.19 13.57
C ILE A 222 -1.14 -12.65 13.21
N SER A 223 -2.17 -13.46 12.94
CA SER A 223 -2.02 -14.85 12.51
C SER A 223 -1.31 -14.96 11.15
N LEU A 224 -1.68 -14.10 10.19
CA LEU A 224 -1.09 -14.08 8.85
C LEU A 224 0.38 -13.65 8.87
N CYS A 225 0.71 -12.58 9.61
CA CYS A 225 2.09 -12.10 9.70
C CYS A 225 2.99 -12.98 10.59
N SER A 226 2.40 -13.84 11.43
CA SER A 226 3.16 -14.85 12.21
C SER A 226 3.25 -16.19 11.48
N GLU A 227 2.67 -16.29 10.28
CA GLU A 227 2.69 -17.50 9.45
C GLU A 227 2.15 -18.73 10.21
N GLU A 228 1.08 -18.49 10.97
CA GLU A 228 0.25 -19.51 11.65
C GLU A 228 -1.07 -19.74 10.92
N ASP A 229 -1.23 -19.10 9.77
CA ASP A 229 -2.42 -19.15 8.95
C ASP A 229 -2.48 -20.40 8.04
N SER A 230 -3.68 -20.65 7.55
CA SER A 230 -3.98 -21.66 6.52
C SER A 230 -4.43 -21.02 5.20
N TYR A 231 -3.91 -19.83 4.86
CA TYR A 231 -4.35 -19.03 3.71
C TYR A 231 -3.53 -19.39 2.47
N PHE A 232 -3.61 -20.66 2.10
CA PHE A 232 -2.86 -21.21 0.97
C PHE A 232 -3.49 -20.88 -0.41
N GLY A 233 -4.65 -20.21 -0.47
CA GLY A 233 -5.41 -20.15 -1.73
C GLY A 233 -6.49 -19.09 -1.82
N ILE A 234 -6.32 -17.91 -1.19
CA ILE A 234 -7.31 -16.82 -1.27
C ILE A 234 -7.69 -16.42 -2.72
N SER A 235 -6.88 -16.86 -3.69
CA SER A 235 -7.04 -16.80 -5.14
C SER A 235 -8.26 -17.51 -5.72
N GLN A 236 -9.10 -18.21 -4.94
CA GLN A 236 -10.50 -18.44 -5.37
C GLN A 236 -11.25 -17.10 -5.61
N ILE A 237 -10.74 -16.01 -5.03
CA ILE A 237 -11.14 -14.65 -5.36
C ILE A 237 -10.30 -14.20 -6.57
N GLY A 238 -10.93 -14.19 -7.75
CA GLY A 238 -10.27 -13.82 -9.01
C GLY A 238 -9.52 -12.48 -8.94
N ASP A 239 -10.10 -11.48 -8.29
CA ASP A 239 -9.48 -10.16 -8.14
C ASP A 239 -8.15 -10.17 -7.38
N ILE A 240 -7.99 -11.11 -6.43
CA ILE A 240 -6.75 -11.26 -5.64
C ILE A 240 -5.69 -11.96 -6.49
N HIS A 241 -6.09 -13.00 -7.20
CA HIS A 241 -5.23 -13.68 -8.15
C HIS A 241 -4.70 -12.70 -9.20
N ASP A 242 -5.57 -11.92 -9.82
CA ASP A 242 -5.22 -10.95 -10.85
C ASP A 242 -4.36 -9.80 -10.29
N PHE A 243 -4.63 -9.38 -9.05
CA PHE A 243 -3.78 -8.40 -8.35
C PHE A 243 -2.35 -8.92 -8.16
N ILE A 244 -2.19 -10.16 -7.69
CA ILE A 244 -0.86 -10.78 -7.51
C ILE A 244 -0.14 -10.87 -8.86
N LEU A 245 -0.79 -11.44 -9.89
CA LEU A 245 -0.19 -11.60 -11.22
C LEU A 245 0.23 -10.27 -11.86
N SER A 246 -0.55 -9.21 -11.67
CA SER A 246 -0.24 -7.88 -12.20
C SER A 246 0.82 -7.12 -11.40
N SER A 247 1.16 -7.59 -10.19
CA SER A 247 2.15 -6.95 -9.33
C SER A 247 3.58 -7.20 -9.80
N SER A 248 4.47 -6.23 -9.59
CA SER A 248 5.92 -6.41 -9.86
C SER A 248 6.52 -7.54 -9.02
N ALA A 249 5.98 -7.75 -7.82
CA ALA A 249 6.39 -8.79 -6.89
C ALA A 249 6.38 -10.18 -7.53
N PHE A 250 5.42 -10.46 -8.40
CA PHE A 250 5.22 -11.76 -9.03
C PHE A 250 6.33 -12.14 -10.02
N LYS A 251 7.13 -11.18 -10.49
CA LYS A 251 8.28 -11.48 -11.35
C LYS A 251 9.29 -12.40 -10.68
N VAL A 252 9.44 -12.32 -9.36
CA VAL A 252 10.31 -13.21 -8.58
C VAL A 252 9.80 -14.66 -8.62
N ALA A 253 8.48 -14.86 -8.69
CA ALA A 253 7.87 -16.18 -8.91
C ALA A 253 7.82 -16.59 -10.40
N ASN A 254 8.20 -15.70 -11.31
CA ASN A 254 8.06 -15.90 -12.76
C ASN A 254 9.39 -15.72 -13.50
N THR A 255 10.49 -16.16 -12.90
CA THR A 255 11.85 -16.05 -13.45
C THR A 255 12.01 -16.85 -14.75
N THR A 256 11.40 -18.04 -14.83
CA THR A 256 11.45 -18.94 -16.00
C THR A 256 10.27 -18.76 -16.97
N GLY A 257 9.31 -17.87 -16.65
CA GLY A 257 8.07 -17.70 -17.43
C GLY A 257 6.96 -18.70 -17.08
N SER A 258 7.20 -19.66 -16.20
CA SER A 258 6.22 -20.67 -15.74
C SER A 258 5.38 -20.22 -14.54
N GLY A 259 5.64 -19.04 -13.98
CA GLY A 259 5.02 -18.53 -12.75
C GLY A 259 3.49 -18.62 -12.74
N PRO A 260 2.75 -18.16 -13.78
CA PRO A 260 1.29 -18.29 -13.80
C PRO A 260 0.79 -19.73 -13.74
N ALA A 261 1.49 -20.67 -14.38
CA ALA A 261 1.16 -22.08 -14.30
C ALA A 261 1.44 -22.64 -12.89
N CYS A 262 2.57 -22.26 -12.30
CA CYS A 262 2.93 -22.62 -10.92
C CYS A 262 1.93 -22.06 -9.90
N MET A 263 1.43 -20.84 -10.13
CA MET A 263 0.35 -20.23 -9.34
C MET A 263 -0.93 -21.08 -9.43
N ASN A 264 -1.39 -21.43 -10.63
CA ASN A 264 -2.57 -22.27 -10.80
C ASN A 264 -2.40 -23.64 -10.13
N GLN A 265 -1.24 -24.28 -10.31
CA GLN A 265 -0.92 -25.55 -9.67
C GLN A 265 -0.90 -25.41 -8.14
N PHE A 266 -0.37 -24.31 -7.60
CA PHE A 266 -0.34 -24.03 -6.16
C PHE A 266 -1.76 -23.97 -5.58
N ILE A 267 -2.68 -23.33 -6.29
CA ILE A 267 -4.09 -23.20 -5.90
C ILE A 267 -4.76 -24.57 -5.88
N VAL A 268 -4.61 -25.35 -6.95
CA VAL A 268 -5.22 -26.67 -7.07
C VAL A 268 -4.71 -27.61 -5.96
N LEU A 269 -3.40 -27.65 -5.74
CA LEU A 269 -2.77 -28.55 -4.76
C LEU A 269 -3.08 -28.18 -3.30
N ASN A 270 -3.34 -26.91 -3.02
CA ASN A 270 -3.61 -26.45 -1.65
C ASN A 270 -5.08 -26.11 -1.37
N LYS A 271 -5.98 -26.33 -2.33
CA LYS A 271 -7.44 -26.11 -2.16
C LYS A 271 -8.02 -26.78 -0.91
N LEU A 272 -7.56 -27.99 -0.59
CA LEU A 272 -8.03 -28.74 0.59
C LEU A 272 -7.35 -28.33 1.91
N LYS A 273 -6.22 -27.63 1.82
CA LYS A 273 -5.51 -27.09 3.00
C LYS A 273 -6.03 -25.71 3.39
N GLU A 274 -6.78 -25.06 2.52
CA GLU A 274 -7.36 -23.76 2.75
C GLU A 274 -8.48 -23.84 3.78
N SER A 275 -8.32 -23.13 4.89
CA SER A 275 -9.35 -22.97 5.91
C SER A 275 -9.51 -21.49 6.22
N ILE A 276 -10.49 -20.87 5.58
CA ILE A 276 -10.82 -19.45 5.78
C ILE A 276 -12.25 -19.35 6.28
N LYS A 277 -12.43 -18.63 7.39
CA LYS A 277 -13.75 -18.37 7.95
C LYS A 277 -14.62 -17.61 6.94
N PRO A 278 -15.93 -17.93 6.81
CA PRO A 278 -16.81 -17.26 5.86
C PRO A 278 -16.87 -15.74 6.01
N VAL A 279 -16.70 -15.24 7.24
CA VAL A 279 -16.65 -13.80 7.53
C VAL A 279 -15.40 -13.17 6.92
N THR A 280 -14.22 -13.79 7.11
CA THR A 280 -12.98 -13.29 6.51
C THR A 280 -13.06 -13.31 4.98
N MET A 281 -13.61 -14.37 4.38
CA MET A 281 -13.81 -14.40 2.92
C MET A 281 -14.64 -13.23 2.40
N LYS A 282 -15.69 -12.82 3.12
CA LYS A 282 -16.49 -11.64 2.73
C LYS A 282 -15.69 -10.35 2.86
N ILE A 283 -14.85 -10.23 3.87
CA ILE A 283 -13.99 -9.05 4.08
C ILE A 283 -12.93 -8.94 2.98
N LEU A 284 -12.30 -10.07 2.62
CA LEU A 284 -11.32 -10.12 1.53
C LEU A 284 -11.95 -9.75 0.18
N LYS A 285 -13.12 -10.31 -0.14
CA LYS A 285 -13.87 -9.99 -1.37
C LYS A 285 -14.37 -8.54 -1.42
N LEU A 286 -14.72 -7.96 -0.29
CA LEU A 286 -15.19 -6.58 -0.28
C LEU A 286 -14.07 -5.59 -0.61
N ASN A 287 -12.89 -5.81 -0.05
CA ASN A 287 -11.78 -4.88 -0.22
C ASN A 287 -10.91 -5.23 -1.43
N SER A 288 -11.26 -6.27 -2.20
CA SER A 288 -10.49 -6.68 -3.37
C SER A 288 -10.51 -5.66 -4.50
N ASP A 289 -11.49 -4.74 -4.56
CA ASP A 289 -11.63 -3.74 -5.64
C ASP A 289 -11.04 -2.35 -5.32
N GLU A 290 -10.82 -2.01 -4.05
CA GLU A 290 -10.38 -0.68 -3.64
C GLU A 290 -8.86 -0.51 -3.73
N GLU A 291 -8.37 0.68 -4.13
CA GLU A 291 -6.97 1.15 -4.17
C GLU A 291 -5.97 0.23 -3.45
N LYS A 292 -5.59 -0.86 -4.15
CA LYS A 292 -5.19 -2.12 -3.51
C LYS A 292 -3.80 -2.02 -2.89
N GLY A 293 -3.67 -2.52 -1.67
CA GLY A 293 -2.37 -3.01 -1.21
C GLY A 293 -1.47 -2.02 -0.47
N ARG A 294 -1.99 -1.02 0.25
CA ARG A 294 -1.11 -0.04 0.96
C ARG A 294 0.01 -0.71 1.75
N VAL A 295 -0.35 -1.78 2.46
CA VAL A 295 0.60 -2.57 3.24
C VAL A 295 1.35 -3.58 2.36
N PHE A 296 0.70 -4.10 1.31
CA PHE A 296 1.30 -5.04 0.36
C PHE A 296 2.63 -4.53 -0.20
N TRP A 297 2.71 -3.26 -0.59
CA TRP A 297 3.91 -2.70 -1.21
C TRP A 297 5.16 -2.72 -0.32
N TYR A 298 5.02 -2.78 1.00
CA TYR A 298 6.18 -2.89 1.89
C TYR A 298 6.78 -4.30 1.91
N GLY A 299 5.96 -5.32 1.67
CA GLY A 299 6.42 -6.71 1.61
C GLY A 299 6.85 -7.14 0.22
N SER A 300 6.39 -6.45 -0.83
CA SER A 300 6.53 -6.88 -2.22
C SER A 300 7.85 -6.45 -2.90
N LEU A 301 8.86 -6.07 -2.12
CA LEU A 301 10.09 -5.41 -2.61
C LEU A 301 11.26 -6.37 -2.87
N ARG A 302 11.04 -7.68 -2.79
CA ARG A 302 12.09 -8.69 -2.93
C ARG A 302 12.90 -8.57 -4.22
N GLU A 303 12.25 -8.25 -5.34
CA GLU A 303 12.91 -7.95 -6.62
C GLU A 303 14.02 -6.88 -6.47
N PHE A 304 13.79 -5.84 -5.66
CA PHE A 304 14.75 -4.76 -5.44
C PHE A 304 15.88 -5.17 -4.47
N ASP A 305 15.58 -6.02 -3.49
CA ASP A 305 16.57 -6.52 -2.55
C ASP A 305 17.58 -7.43 -3.25
N GLU A 306 17.10 -8.33 -4.13
CA GLU A 306 17.94 -9.21 -4.94
C GLU A 306 18.82 -8.42 -5.92
N LEU A 307 18.35 -7.24 -6.37
CA LEU A 307 19.12 -6.29 -7.19
C LEU A 307 20.04 -5.36 -6.37
N GLY A 308 20.05 -5.47 -5.03
CA GLY A 308 20.88 -4.65 -4.15
C GLY A 308 20.44 -3.18 -4.03
N VAL A 309 19.20 -2.85 -4.40
CA VAL A 309 18.64 -1.51 -4.30
C VAL A 309 18.04 -1.32 -2.90
N THR A 310 18.85 -0.84 -1.95
CA THR A 310 18.35 -0.51 -0.62
C THR A 310 17.49 0.76 -0.67
N ILE A 311 16.19 0.60 -0.38
CA ILE A 311 15.22 1.72 -0.30
C ILE A 311 15.45 2.55 0.98
N ILE A 312 16.18 2.00 1.95
CA ILE A 312 16.54 2.63 3.20
C ILE A 312 18.01 3.05 3.11
N GLU A 313 18.28 4.36 3.03
CA GLU A 313 19.61 4.89 3.33
C GLU A 313 19.88 4.58 4.81
N GLU A 314 20.64 3.52 5.10
CA GLU A 314 21.20 3.31 6.42
C GLU A 314 22.10 4.52 6.72
N GLU A 315 21.62 5.41 7.59
CA GLU A 315 22.53 6.30 8.30
C GLU A 315 23.42 5.39 9.15
N VAL A 316 24.61 5.07 8.63
CA VAL A 316 25.66 4.39 9.38
C VAL A 316 25.98 5.27 10.59
N GLU A 317 25.40 4.92 11.74
CA GLU A 317 25.86 5.42 13.02
C GLU A 317 27.28 4.88 13.20
N VAL A 318 28.27 5.72 12.88
CA VAL A 318 29.66 5.47 13.24
C VAL A 318 29.69 5.45 14.77
N GLU A 319 29.72 4.26 15.36
CA GLU A 319 30.03 4.07 16.77
C GLU A 319 31.36 4.78 17.05
N VAL A 320 31.27 5.95 17.68
CA VAL A 320 32.44 6.59 18.26
C VAL A 320 32.70 5.86 19.56
N GLU A 321 33.61 4.89 19.53
CA GLU A 321 34.13 4.26 20.74
C GLU A 321 34.54 5.35 21.74
N ALA A 322 33.83 5.44 22.86
CA ALA A 322 34.16 6.37 23.92
C ALA A 322 35.50 5.93 24.55
N PRO A 323 36.47 6.85 24.72
CA PRO A 323 37.73 6.50 25.37
C PRO A 323 37.47 6.17 26.85
N VAL A 324 37.75 4.93 27.23
CA VAL A 324 37.74 4.47 28.62
C VAL A 324 38.78 5.26 29.41
N VAL A 325 38.31 6.21 30.22
CA VAL A 325 39.16 6.93 31.18
C VAL A 325 39.43 5.99 32.37
N ALA A 326 40.61 5.40 32.40
CA ALA A 326 41.10 4.63 33.55
C ALA A 326 41.16 5.54 34.79
N LYS A 327 40.43 5.16 35.85
CA LYS A 327 40.50 5.79 37.17
C LYS A 327 41.89 5.56 37.77
N ALA A 328 42.57 6.65 38.13
CA ALA A 328 43.82 6.62 38.86
C ALA A 328 43.61 6.10 40.29
N VAL A 329 44.32 5.03 40.65
CA VAL A 329 44.39 4.49 42.01
C VAL A 329 45.47 5.21 42.80
N VAL A 330 45.11 5.52 44.04
CA VAL A 330 45.79 6.31 45.06
C VAL A 330 47.15 5.72 45.49
N LYS A 331 48.08 6.63 45.75
CA LYS A 331 49.44 6.45 46.30
C LYS A 331 49.48 5.62 47.61
N LYS A 332 50.51 4.78 47.74
CA LYS A 332 51.24 4.56 49.01
C LYS A 332 52.76 4.57 48.77
N LYS A 333 53.49 5.19 49.70
CA LYS A 333 54.95 5.41 49.73
C LYS A 333 55.71 4.17 50.22
N GLY A 334 56.93 3.98 49.71
CA GLY A 334 58.02 3.16 50.26
C GLY A 334 59.32 3.39 49.45
N PRO A 335 60.53 3.28 50.02
CA PRO A 335 61.62 4.23 49.76
C PRO A 335 62.72 3.80 48.77
N ALA A 336 63.58 4.78 48.47
CA ALA A 336 64.64 4.92 47.48
C ALA A 336 65.58 3.72 47.23
N ILE A 337 65.85 3.42 45.95
CA ILE A 337 67.12 2.85 45.47
C ILE A 337 67.52 3.45 44.11
N VAL A 338 68.75 3.99 44.12
CA VAL A 338 69.76 4.30 43.10
C VAL A 338 69.46 3.99 41.62
N ALA A 339 69.75 4.98 40.77
CA ALA A 339 69.62 4.97 39.31
C ALA A 339 70.67 4.12 38.57
N PRO A 340 70.31 3.58 37.39
CA PRO A 340 71.22 3.45 36.25
C PRO A 340 70.63 4.11 34.97
N PRO A 341 71.43 4.28 33.90
CA PRO A 341 71.41 5.47 33.06
C PRO A 341 70.35 5.50 31.96
N VAL A 342 69.97 6.73 31.63
CA VAL A 342 69.07 7.17 30.57
C VAL A 342 69.45 6.57 29.21
N LYS A 343 68.60 5.69 28.67
CA LYS A 343 68.50 5.49 27.22
C LYS A 343 67.46 6.48 26.67
N LYS A 344 67.93 7.48 25.92
CA LYS A 344 67.08 8.38 25.13
C LYS A 344 66.31 7.55 24.09
N ILE A 345 65.06 7.21 24.39
CA ILE A 345 64.11 6.74 23.39
C ILE A 345 63.70 7.97 22.57
N ILE A 346 64.15 8.03 21.33
CA ILE A 346 63.71 9.01 20.34
C ILE A 346 62.21 8.83 20.17
N LYS A 347 61.42 9.77 20.70
CA LYS A 347 59.98 9.83 20.44
C LYS A 347 59.79 10.10 18.94
N LYS A 348 59.40 9.06 18.18
CA LYS A 348 58.86 9.23 16.83
C LYS A 348 57.74 10.27 16.91
N LYS A 349 57.91 11.38 16.17
CA LYS A 349 56.92 12.45 16.04
C LYS A 349 55.64 11.82 15.47
N VAL A 350 54.63 11.63 16.31
CA VAL A 350 53.30 11.22 15.87
C VAL A 350 52.80 12.34 14.97
N VAL A 351 52.83 12.11 13.67
CA VAL A 351 52.16 12.95 12.69
C VAL A 351 50.68 12.83 13.01
N ARG A 352 50.10 13.85 13.67
CA ARG A 352 48.66 13.99 13.79
C ARG A 352 48.10 13.96 12.37
N ARG A 353 47.43 12.87 12.01
CA ARG A 353 46.66 12.75 10.78
C ARG A 353 45.65 13.90 10.82
N VAL A 354 45.86 14.92 9.99
CA VAL A 354 44.92 16.03 9.85
C VAL A 354 43.65 15.40 9.30
N VAL A 355 42.67 15.19 10.18
CA VAL A 355 41.32 14.80 9.77
C VAL A 355 40.87 15.87 8.79
N PRO A 356 40.60 15.54 7.51
CA PRO A 356 40.16 16.54 6.56
C PRO A 356 38.88 17.16 7.12
N LYS A 357 38.92 18.49 7.37
CA LYS A 357 37.72 19.26 7.73
C LYS A 357 36.69 18.96 6.65
N LYS A 358 35.62 18.22 7.00
CA LYS A 358 34.45 18.00 6.12
C LYS A 358 34.09 19.35 5.53
N VAL A 359 34.30 19.51 4.23
CA VAL A 359 33.86 20.69 3.48
C VAL A 359 32.36 20.78 3.73
N LYS A 360 31.92 21.83 4.46
CA LYS A 360 30.49 22.05 4.70
C LYS A 360 29.83 22.18 3.33
N LYS A 361 29.06 21.16 2.92
CA LYS A 361 28.22 21.24 1.71
C LYS A 361 27.41 22.53 1.80
N LYS A 362 27.45 23.37 0.77
CA LYS A 362 26.65 24.60 0.71
C LYS A 362 25.19 24.21 0.96
N LYS A 363 24.55 24.80 1.97
CA LYS A 363 23.14 24.54 2.26
C LYS A 363 22.33 24.95 1.03
N ARG A 364 21.57 24.01 0.49
CA ARG A 364 20.62 24.27 -0.60
C ARG A 364 19.49 25.12 -0.02
N ILE A 365 19.20 26.26 -0.66
CA ILE A 365 18.16 27.20 -0.25
C ILE A 365 16.80 26.64 -0.70
N SER A 366 15.81 26.60 0.19
CA SER A 366 14.45 26.14 -0.12
C SER A 366 13.72 27.08 -1.09
N ALA A 367 12.72 26.57 -1.81
CA ALA A 367 11.82 27.31 -2.68
C ALA A 367 11.09 28.42 -1.93
N LEU A 368 10.71 28.19 -0.66
CA LEU A 368 10.12 29.23 0.18
C LEU A 368 11.12 30.36 0.44
N GLU A 369 12.35 30.04 0.83
CA GLU A 369 13.35 31.06 1.12
C GLU A 369 13.77 31.82 -0.15
N LYS A 370 13.81 31.17 -1.31
CA LYS A 370 14.00 31.85 -2.60
C LYS A 370 12.89 32.87 -2.85
N ALA A 371 11.63 32.46 -2.72
CA ALA A 371 10.49 33.36 -2.92
C ALA A 371 10.47 34.49 -1.88
N ILE A 372 10.90 34.25 -0.64
CA ILE A 372 11.08 35.30 0.39
C ILE A 372 12.12 36.31 -0.06
N THR A 373 13.29 35.86 -0.53
CA THR A 373 14.36 36.76 -0.98
C THR A 373 13.95 37.59 -2.19
N GLU A 374 13.15 37.02 -3.08
CA GLU A 374 12.60 37.71 -4.24
C GLU A 374 11.55 38.74 -3.82
N HIS A 375 10.61 38.36 -2.95
CA HIS A 375 9.63 39.29 -2.38
C HIS A 375 10.29 40.47 -1.65
N LEU A 376 11.38 40.24 -0.91
CA LEU A 376 12.12 41.30 -0.24
C LEU A 376 12.81 42.28 -1.23
N LYS A 377 13.10 41.84 -2.46
CA LYS A 377 13.66 42.68 -3.52
C LYS A 377 12.58 43.44 -4.28
N THR A 378 11.50 42.77 -4.67
CA THR A 378 10.47 43.34 -5.55
C THR A 378 9.34 44.02 -4.78
N LYS A 379 9.08 43.62 -3.53
CA LYS A 379 7.92 43.99 -2.70
C LYS A 379 6.56 43.67 -3.36
N THR A 380 6.56 42.80 -4.37
CA THR A 380 5.35 42.34 -5.09
C THR A 380 4.94 40.95 -4.63
N LEU A 381 3.68 40.57 -4.87
CA LEU A 381 3.21 39.20 -4.60
C LEU A 381 4.09 38.19 -5.36
N THR A 382 4.76 37.28 -4.63
CA THR A 382 5.73 36.35 -5.23
C THR A 382 5.24 34.91 -5.14
N GLU A 383 5.34 34.18 -6.25
CA GLU A 383 4.94 32.78 -6.33
C GLU A 383 6.00 31.85 -5.71
N VAL A 384 5.58 30.89 -4.89
CA VAL A 384 6.46 29.80 -4.46
C VAL A 384 6.44 28.70 -5.52
N HIS A 385 7.60 28.36 -6.09
CA HIS A 385 7.69 27.26 -7.05
C HIS A 385 7.42 25.90 -6.41
N MET A 386 6.21 25.37 -6.63
CA MET A 386 5.73 24.13 -5.99
C MET A 386 6.51 22.88 -6.42
N THR A 387 7.08 22.85 -7.62
CA THR A 387 7.92 21.73 -8.10
C THR A 387 9.22 21.63 -7.32
N HIS A 388 9.86 22.76 -7.04
CA HIS A 388 11.05 22.81 -6.19
C HIS A 388 10.70 22.52 -4.73
N LEU A 389 9.56 23.02 -4.26
CA LEU A 389 9.10 22.80 -2.88
C LEU A 389 8.99 21.32 -2.52
N LYS A 390 8.51 20.47 -3.43
CA LYS A 390 8.42 19.02 -3.20
C LYS A 390 9.76 18.41 -2.78
N GLY A 391 10.86 18.88 -3.37
CA GLY A 391 12.21 18.36 -3.14
C GLY A 391 12.98 19.03 -2.00
N ASP A 392 12.43 20.07 -1.35
CA ASP A 392 13.17 20.85 -0.35
C ASP A 392 13.28 20.16 1.01
N PHE A 393 12.30 19.32 1.34
CA PHE A 393 12.25 18.65 2.63
C PHE A 393 11.73 17.23 2.47
N LYS A 394 12.56 16.26 2.86
CA LYS A 394 12.17 14.86 3.03
C LYS A 394 11.83 14.64 4.51
N TYR A 395 10.63 14.14 4.78
CA TYR A 395 10.21 13.85 6.16
C TYR A 395 10.97 12.64 6.69
N SER A 396 11.61 12.78 7.85
CA SER A 396 12.16 11.63 8.57
C SER A 396 11.05 10.87 9.29
N LYS A 397 11.27 9.59 9.56
CA LYS A 397 10.31 8.72 10.27
C LYS A 397 9.83 9.32 11.60
N LYS A 398 10.77 9.91 12.35
CA LYS A 398 10.48 10.59 13.62
C LYS A 398 9.55 11.79 13.44
N ILE A 399 9.73 12.56 12.37
CA ILE A 399 8.88 13.71 12.04
C ILE A 399 7.50 13.25 11.58
N LEU A 400 7.41 12.18 10.77
CA LEU A 400 6.14 11.60 10.36
C LEU A 400 5.34 11.09 11.57
N LYS A 401 5.99 10.38 12.51
CA LYS A 401 5.37 9.95 13.77
C LYS A 401 4.93 11.14 14.64
N MET A 402 5.75 12.20 14.69
CA MET A 402 5.44 13.43 15.42
C MET A 402 4.28 14.22 14.79
N LEU A 403 4.11 14.15 13.47
CA LEU A 403 3.04 14.86 12.75
C LEU A 403 1.73 14.05 12.78
N ASN A 404 1.76 12.73 12.66
CA ASN A 404 0.57 11.86 12.59
C ASN A 404 -0.34 11.92 13.81
N GLY A 405 0.19 12.08 15.02
CA GLY A 405 -0.65 12.26 16.22
C GLY A 405 -1.40 13.61 16.24
N PRO A 406 -0.69 14.76 16.24
CA PRO A 406 -1.29 16.09 16.30
C PRO A 406 -1.93 16.60 15.00
N LEU A 407 -1.98 15.81 13.93
CA LEU A 407 -2.53 16.22 12.62
C LEU A 407 -4.03 16.50 12.66
N ARG A 408 -4.77 15.79 13.52
CA ARG A 408 -6.24 15.85 13.61
C ARG A 408 -6.80 17.24 13.93
N PRO A 409 -6.33 17.97 14.97
CA PRO A 409 -6.82 19.32 15.26
C PRO A 409 -6.74 20.28 14.06
N TYR A 410 -5.72 20.15 13.23
CA TYR A 410 -5.53 21.01 12.06
C TYR A 410 -6.32 20.59 10.83
N GLN A 411 -6.90 19.38 10.82
CA GLN A 411 -7.73 18.89 9.73
C GLN A 411 -9.22 19.09 9.98
N THR A 412 -9.65 19.27 11.24
CA THR A 412 -11.06 19.38 11.60
C THR A 412 -11.49 20.83 11.81
N ARG A 413 -12.70 21.17 11.36
CA ARG A 413 -13.21 22.55 11.47
C ARG A 413 -13.39 23.02 12.91
N LYS A 414 -13.86 22.13 13.78
CA LYS A 414 -14.11 22.45 15.20
C LYS A 414 -12.81 22.86 15.90
N ALA A 415 -11.80 22.01 15.84
CA ALA A 415 -10.52 22.28 16.49
C ALA A 415 -9.79 23.48 15.87
N LEU A 416 -9.81 23.66 14.55
CA LEU A 416 -9.27 24.87 13.91
C LEU A 416 -9.99 26.14 14.37
N THR A 417 -11.30 26.09 14.57
CA THR A 417 -12.07 27.24 15.08
C THR A 417 -11.67 27.57 16.51
N ASP A 418 -11.52 26.55 17.35
CA ASP A 418 -11.10 26.71 18.74
C ASP A 418 -9.66 27.25 18.81
N MET A 419 -8.74 26.70 18.00
CA MET A 419 -7.37 27.20 17.87
C MET A 419 -7.29 28.62 17.30
N LYS A 420 -8.17 28.99 16.36
CA LYS A 420 -8.22 30.37 15.86
C LYS A 420 -8.69 31.33 16.95
N LYS A 421 -9.71 30.95 17.72
CA LYS A 421 -10.31 31.81 18.75
C LYS A 421 -9.46 31.92 20.01
N VAL A 422 -8.98 30.79 20.52
CA VAL A 422 -8.27 30.69 21.80
C VAL A 422 -6.77 30.89 21.60
N ASP A 423 -6.18 30.18 20.63
CA ASP A 423 -4.74 30.23 20.38
C ASP A 423 -4.30 31.32 19.40
N LYS A 424 -5.24 32.03 18.78
CA LYS A 424 -4.97 33.00 17.69
C LYS A 424 -4.17 32.37 16.53
N LEU A 425 -4.41 31.09 16.23
CA LEU A 425 -3.71 30.36 15.18
C LEU A 425 -3.82 31.06 13.81
N GLY A 426 -2.69 31.18 13.11
CA GLY A 426 -2.60 31.83 11.80
C GLY A 426 -2.47 33.35 11.86
N SER A 427 -2.40 33.92 13.07
CA SER A 427 -2.08 35.33 13.30
C SER A 427 -0.58 35.57 13.37
N LYS A 428 -0.17 36.84 13.42
CA LYS A 428 1.22 37.24 13.64
C LYS A 428 1.79 36.73 14.98
N GLU A 429 0.96 36.62 16.02
CA GLU A 429 1.37 36.15 17.35
C GLU A 429 1.62 34.64 17.38
N LYS A 430 0.73 33.85 16.75
CA LYS A 430 0.86 32.39 16.60
C LYS A 430 0.76 31.98 15.13
N PRO A 431 1.84 32.09 14.35
CA PRO A 431 1.86 31.66 12.96
C PRO A 431 1.75 30.13 12.84
N LEU A 432 1.18 29.66 11.74
CA LEU A 432 1.07 28.24 11.41
C LEU A 432 2.45 27.69 10.97
N SER A 433 2.76 26.45 11.34
CA SER A 433 3.99 25.79 10.86
C SER A 433 3.97 25.61 9.33
N PHE A 434 5.01 26.08 8.64
CA PHE A 434 5.14 25.85 7.20
C PHE A 434 5.41 24.37 6.89
N LEU A 435 6.14 23.68 7.77
CA LEU A 435 6.38 22.24 7.64
C LEU A 435 5.05 21.47 7.63
N PHE A 436 4.12 21.87 8.48
CA PHE A 436 2.78 21.30 8.54
C PHE A 436 1.97 21.58 7.27
N LEU A 437 1.99 22.82 6.78
CA LEU A 437 1.30 23.18 5.53
C LEU A 437 1.85 22.40 4.32
N LYS A 438 3.18 22.27 4.24
CA LYS A 438 3.85 21.45 3.22
C LYS A 438 3.42 19.99 3.32
N PHE A 439 3.32 19.45 4.53
CA PHE A 439 2.87 18.07 4.77
C PHE A 439 1.47 17.82 4.20
N LEU A 440 0.51 18.72 4.47
CA LEU A 440 -0.84 18.58 3.92
C LEU A 440 -0.86 18.61 2.39
N ILE A 441 -0.02 19.44 1.76
CA ILE A 441 0.08 19.55 0.30
C ILE A 441 0.71 18.30 -0.31
N ASP A 442 1.82 17.82 0.25
CA ASP A 442 2.55 16.65 -0.26
C ASP A 442 1.70 15.38 -0.19
N HIS A 443 0.94 15.21 0.90
CA HIS A 443 0.09 14.05 1.13
C HIS A 443 -1.35 14.20 0.60
N LYS A 444 -1.62 15.24 -0.20
CA LYS A 444 -2.94 15.50 -0.83
C LYS A 444 -4.10 15.54 0.18
N LEU A 445 -3.88 16.09 1.36
CA LEU A 445 -4.88 16.24 2.42
C LEU A 445 -5.74 17.48 2.14
N HIS A 446 -6.49 17.43 1.05
CA HIS A 446 -7.25 18.55 0.51
C HIS A 446 -8.26 19.10 1.51
N GLN A 447 -8.94 18.23 2.26
CA GLN A 447 -9.97 18.68 3.19
C GLN A 447 -9.40 19.48 4.36
N GLY A 448 -8.22 19.09 4.87
CA GLY A 448 -7.48 19.87 5.85
C GLY A 448 -7.11 21.27 5.32
N LEU A 449 -6.60 21.35 4.09
CA LEU A 449 -6.24 22.62 3.46
C LEU A 449 -7.47 23.52 3.21
N TYR A 450 -8.60 22.95 2.78
CA TYR A 450 -9.85 23.69 2.65
C TYR A 450 -10.41 24.16 4.00
N ASN A 451 -10.25 23.37 5.06
CA ASN A 451 -10.69 23.76 6.40
C ASN A 451 -9.82 24.90 6.96
N ILE A 452 -8.50 24.85 6.74
CA ILE A 452 -7.58 25.96 7.07
C ILE A 452 -8.00 27.23 6.34
N LYS A 453 -8.16 27.16 5.00
CA LYS A 453 -8.59 28.29 4.18
C LYS A 453 -9.95 28.84 4.62
N GLY A 454 -10.93 27.97 4.86
CA GLY A 454 -12.29 28.36 5.25
C GLY A 454 -12.42 28.95 6.65
N ILE A 455 -11.54 28.58 7.59
CA ILE A 455 -11.62 29.05 8.99
C ILE A 455 -10.64 30.18 9.26
N ILE A 456 -9.37 30.01 8.90
CA ILE A 456 -8.32 31.01 9.16
C ILE A 456 -8.46 32.16 8.15
N GLY A 457 -8.64 31.80 6.88
CA GLY A 457 -8.78 32.71 5.74
C GLY A 457 -7.80 32.35 4.62
N ASP A 458 -7.95 33.03 3.49
CA ASP A 458 -7.08 32.88 2.32
C ASP A 458 -5.66 33.41 2.59
N GLU A 459 -5.54 34.35 3.53
CA GLU A 459 -4.29 34.94 3.97
C GLU A 459 -4.00 34.58 5.43
N LEU A 460 -2.84 33.98 5.69
CA LEU A 460 -2.44 33.57 7.04
C LEU A 460 -0.94 33.72 7.24
N TYR A 461 -0.53 33.83 8.50
CA TYR A 461 0.88 33.89 8.86
C TYR A 461 1.44 32.49 9.07
N VAL A 462 2.60 32.21 8.47
CA VAL A 462 3.36 30.97 8.63
C VAL A 462 4.78 31.23 9.15
N VAL A 463 5.35 30.25 9.83
CA VAL A 463 6.76 30.23 10.25
C VAL A 463 7.53 29.18 9.46
N ASN A 464 8.71 29.55 8.96
CA ASN A 464 9.57 28.63 8.21
C ASN A 464 10.39 27.75 9.18
N ASP A 465 9.77 26.67 9.65
CA ASP A 465 10.40 25.70 10.56
C ASP A 465 11.49 24.85 9.87
N ILE A 466 11.45 24.72 8.54
CA ILE A 466 12.41 23.94 7.76
C ILE A 466 13.81 24.55 7.87
N GLU A 467 13.90 25.88 7.74
CA GLU A 467 15.16 26.62 7.86
C GLU A 467 15.35 27.26 9.24
N LYS A 468 14.43 27.01 10.19
CA LYS A 468 14.41 27.57 11.55
C LYS A 468 14.46 29.10 11.56
N ARG A 469 13.79 29.74 10.60
CA ARG A 469 13.73 31.20 10.50
C ARG A 469 12.85 31.74 11.62
N LYS A 470 13.37 32.74 12.33
CA LYS A 470 12.59 33.52 13.30
C LYS A 470 11.89 34.65 12.53
N GLY A 471 10.57 34.67 12.55
CA GLY A 471 9.75 35.68 11.85
C GLY A 471 8.53 35.06 11.15
N ALA A 472 7.39 35.73 11.29
CA ALA A 472 6.16 35.33 10.64
C ALA A 472 6.12 35.84 9.18
N ILE A 473 5.69 34.99 8.26
CA ILE A 473 5.55 35.29 6.84
C ILE A 473 4.07 35.24 6.51
N LYS A 474 3.51 36.33 5.98
CA LYS A 474 2.13 36.32 5.49
C LYS A 474 2.11 35.68 4.12
N ILE A 475 1.38 34.57 4.01
CA ILE A 475 1.17 33.88 2.74
C ILE A 475 -0.30 33.94 2.33
N ARG A 476 -0.55 33.76 1.03
CA ARG A 476 -1.86 33.49 0.46
C ARG A 476 -1.91 32.08 -0.11
N LEU A 477 -2.95 31.33 0.22
CA LEU A 477 -3.16 29.95 -0.22
C LEU A 477 -4.31 29.87 -1.22
N ASP A 478 -4.00 29.58 -2.49
CA ASP A 478 -4.98 29.51 -3.56
C ASP A 478 -5.16 28.09 -4.11
N ASN A 479 -6.40 27.78 -4.48
CA ASN A 479 -6.82 26.59 -5.19
C ASN A 479 -8.10 26.95 -5.97
N ASN A 480 -7.93 27.42 -7.20
CA ASN A 480 -9.02 27.97 -8.02
C ASN A 480 -8.83 27.53 -9.50
N LYS A 481 -9.67 28.05 -10.40
CA LYS A 481 -9.59 27.76 -11.84
C LYS A 481 -8.26 28.20 -12.45
N GLU A 482 -7.68 29.31 -11.97
CA GLU A 482 -6.40 29.87 -12.45
C GLU A 482 -5.24 28.93 -12.12
N THR A 483 -5.25 28.31 -10.93
CA THR A 483 -4.24 27.31 -10.53
C THR A 483 -4.55 25.90 -11.05
N LYS A 484 -5.55 25.73 -11.93
CA LYS A 484 -6.04 24.42 -12.41
C LYS A 484 -6.38 23.46 -11.27
N PHE A 485 -6.99 24.00 -10.21
CA PHE A 485 -7.36 23.27 -9.00
C PHE A 485 -6.17 22.61 -8.25
N LYS A 486 -4.96 23.18 -8.40
CA LYS A 486 -3.78 22.80 -7.61
C LYS A 486 -3.51 23.84 -6.54
N TRP A 487 -3.02 23.38 -5.38
CA TRP A 487 -2.63 24.26 -4.29
C TRP A 487 -1.40 25.08 -4.68
N GLN A 488 -1.51 26.40 -4.54
CA GLN A 488 -0.45 27.36 -4.83
C GLN A 488 -0.24 28.27 -3.62
N ILE A 489 1.02 28.57 -3.31
CA ILE A 489 1.40 29.46 -2.21
C ILE A 489 1.99 30.74 -2.80
N TRP A 490 1.54 31.87 -2.29
CA TRP A 490 2.05 33.19 -2.62
C TRP A 490 2.57 33.89 -1.36
N ILE A 491 3.66 34.64 -1.49
CA ILE A 491 4.20 35.46 -0.39
C ILE A 491 3.70 36.88 -0.55
N LYS A 492 3.07 37.40 0.51
CA LYS A 492 2.46 38.74 0.54
C LYS A 492 3.21 39.70 1.46
N GLU A 493 3.72 39.23 2.59
CA GLU A 493 4.45 40.07 3.55
C GLU A 493 5.48 39.23 4.30
N VAL A 494 6.64 39.80 4.61
CA VAL A 494 7.70 39.15 5.38
C VAL A 494 8.04 40.03 6.58
N ILE A 495 7.75 39.54 7.78
CA ILE A 495 8.08 40.24 9.03
C ILE A 495 9.46 39.76 9.49
N ARG A 496 10.33 40.70 9.86
CA ARG A 496 11.67 40.42 10.39
C ARG A 496 11.66 40.24 11.90
#